data_AF-A0A139WKJ4-F1
#
_entry.id   AF-A0A139WKJ4-F1
#
_cell.length_a   1.000
_cell.length_b   1.000
_cell.length_c   1.000
_cell.angle_alpha   90.00
_cell.angle_beta   90.00
_cell.angle_gamma   90.00
#
_symmetry.space_group_name_H-M   'P 1'
#
loop_
_entity.id
_entity.type
_entity.pdbx_description
1 polymer ?
#
loop_
_entity_poly.entity_id
_entity_poly.type
_entity_poly.pdbx_seq_one_letter_code
_entity_poly.pdbx_strand_id
1 'polypeptide(L)'
;MLVANTVLMVLQGYHFLINFNSLYFISYSPYWFGSFFIILSLTSCLTLPTIGPEALQSMDLWKIQPMKRIKFQTELIRAYTTINTVISLIAGLAHTFPSKNAEKICYVYRIIGIYVPKWKTELCWMYKASYIVMALALPATCNQLVYGASHIRFQIYMLLDSIKSNLVKEFGDDLKLSNDKDFQEEITKKIIFSDNRFSMIHKYLMNN
;
A
#
# COMPACT_ATOMS: atom_id res chain seq x y z
N MET A 1 3.92 -19.56 6.83
CA MET A 1 3.26 -19.03 5.61
C MET A 1 4.19 -18.10 4.83
N LEU A 2 4.69 -17.01 5.41
CA LEU A 2 5.65 -16.10 4.75
C LEU A 2 6.90 -16.84 4.24
N VAL A 3 7.58 -17.57 5.12
CA VAL A 3 8.79 -18.37 4.77
C VAL A 3 8.47 -19.40 3.68
N ALA A 4 7.38 -20.14 3.83
CA ALA A 4 6.96 -21.15 2.85
C ALA A 4 6.70 -20.54 1.46
N ASN A 5 5.93 -19.44 1.38
CA ASN A 5 5.68 -18.75 0.12
C ASN A 5 6.96 -18.16 -0.49
N THR A 6 7.89 -17.67 0.34
CA THR A 6 9.18 -17.15 -0.12
C THR A 6 10.03 -18.26 -0.73
N VAL A 7 10.18 -19.39 -0.04
CA VAL A 7 10.91 -20.56 -0.55
C VAL A 7 10.29 -21.06 -1.86
N LEU A 8 8.97 -21.17 -1.92
CA LEU A 8 8.26 -21.60 -3.13
C LEU A 8 8.43 -20.62 -4.29
N MET A 9 8.40 -19.32 -4.04
CA MET A 9 8.62 -18.29 -5.05
C MET A 9 10.06 -18.31 -5.60
N VAL A 10 11.05 -18.51 -4.73
CA VAL A 10 12.46 -18.65 -5.11
C VAL A 10 12.68 -19.92 -5.92
N LEU A 11 12.13 -21.05 -5.49
CA LEU A 11 12.20 -22.32 -6.24
C LEU A 11 11.55 -22.19 -7.62
N GLN A 12 10.38 -21.57 -7.69
CA GLN A 12 9.68 -21.34 -8.96
C GLN A 12 10.49 -20.39 -9.86
N GLY A 13 11.09 -19.34 -9.31
CA GLY A 13 11.97 -18.42 -10.04
C GLY A 13 13.23 -19.12 -10.58
N TYR A 14 13.85 -19.98 -9.77
CA TYR A 14 14.97 -20.82 -10.18
C TYR A 14 14.59 -21.73 -11.36
N HIS A 15 13.41 -22.36 -11.30
CA HIS A 15 12.89 -23.17 -12.41
C HIS A 15 12.61 -22.35 -13.68
N PHE A 16 12.14 -21.11 -13.56
CA PHE A 16 12.00 -20.21 -14.71
C PHE A 16 13.35 -19.90 -15.37
N LEU A 17 14.42 -19.74 -14.59
CA LEU A 17 15.74 -19.38 -15.11
C LEU A 17 16.44 -20.54 -15.82
N ILE A 18 16.38 -21.75 -15.25
CA ILE A 18 17.17 -22.89 -15.78
C ILE A 18 16.45 -23.65 -16.88
N ASN A 19 15.13 -23.81 -16.77
CA ASN A 19 14.33 -24.58 -17.72
C ASN A 19 13.30 -23.66 -18.39
N PHE A 20 13.77 -22.52 -18.92
CA PHE A 20 12.88 -21.53 -19.51
C PHE A 20 12.09 -22.13 -20.67
N ASN A 21 10.79 -22.26 -20.47
CA ASN A 21 9.82 -22.67 -21.48
C ASN A 21 8.71 -21.62 -21.48
N SER A 22 8.44 -21.00 -22.62
CA SER A 22 7.49 -19.90 -22.74
C SER A 22 6.08 -20.29 -22.29
N LEU A 23 5.61 -21.49 -22.62
CA LEU A 23 4.30 -22.01 -22.19
C LEU A 23 4.26 -22.22 -20.68
N TYR A 24 5.35 -22.70 -20.10
CA TYR A 24 5.48 -22.85 -18.65
C TYR A 24 5.49 -21.48 -17.96
N PHE A 25 6.25 -20.53 -18.47
CA PHE A 25 6.30 -19.17 -17.95
C PHE A 25 4.92 -18.51 -18.00
N ILE A 26 4.22 -18.55 -19.14
CA ILE A 26 2.88 -17.95 -19.30
C ILE A 26 1.85 -18.59 -18.35
N SER A 27 1.94 -19.90 -18.14
CA SER A 27 0.98 -20.62 -17.28
C SER A 27 1.15 -20.31 -15.79
N TYR A 28 2.40 -20.19 -15.33
CA TYR A 28 2.72 -20.10 -13.90
C TYR A 28 3.14 -18.68 -13.45
N SER A 29 3.44 -17.76 -14.36
CA SER A 29 3.83 -16.38 -14.02
C SER A 29 2.76 -15.59 -13.25
N PRO A 30 1.44 -15.71 -13.53
CA PRO A 30 0.45 -14.96 -12.76
C PRO A 30 0.50 -15.29 -11.27
N TYR A 31 0.70 -16.58 -10.97
CA TYR A 31 0.84 -17.06 -9.60
C TYR A 31 2.15 -16.61 -8.95
N TRP A 32 3.24 -16.56 -9.71
CA TRP A 32 4.53 -16.07 -9.21
C TRP A 32 4.45 -14.59 -8.81
N PHE A 33 3.93 -13.73 -9.70
CA PHE A 33 3.74 -12.30 -9.40
C PHE A 33 2.73 -12.09 -8.26
N GLY A 34 1.66 -12.88 -8.21
CA GLY A 34 0.72 -12.85 -7.08
C GLY A 34 1.38 -13.23 -5.76
N SER A 35 2.24 -14.25 -5.77
CA SER A 35 2.98 -14.71 -4.58
C SER A 35 3.94 -13.64 -4.05
N PHE A 36 4.59 -12.89 -4.95
CA PHE A 36 5.40 -11.72 -4.58
C PHE A 36 4.56 -10.69 -3.83
N PHE A 37 3.37 -10.36 -4.34
CA PHE A 37 2.47 -9.40 -3.70
C PHE A 37 1.95 -9.89 -2.34
N ILE A 38 1.70 -11.19 -2.19
CA ILE A 38 1.34 -11.83 -0.91
C ILE A 38 2.49 -11.69 0.11
N ILE A 39 3.73 -11.98 -0.30
CA ILE A 39 4.91 -11.87 0.57
C ILE A 39 5.10 -10.42 1.01
N LEU A 40 4.99 -9.47 0.08
CA LEU A 40 5.08 -8.03 0.38
C LEU A 40 4.00 -7.61 1.39
N SER A 41 2.76 -8.08 1.18
CA SER A 41 1.63 -7.74 2.07
C SER A 41 1.81 -8.31 3.47
N LEU A 42 2.21 -9.59 3.58
CA LEU A 42 2.48 -10.21 4.89
C LEU A 42 3.63 -9.51 5.62
N THR A 43 4.69 -9.13 4.91
CA THR A 43 5.82 -8.40 5.49
C THR A 43 5.40 -7.00 5.94
N SER A 44 4.59 -6.32 5.13
CA SER A 44 4.01 -5.01 5.44
C SER A 44 3.16 -5.08 6.71
N CYS A 45 2.26 -6.06 6.82
CA CYS A 45 1.45 -6.26 8.03
C CYS A 45 2.28 -6.49 9.31
N LEU A 46 3.48 -7.06 9.20
CA LEU A 46 4.36 -7.31 10.35
C LEU A 46 5.23 -6.10 10.72
N THR A 47 5.56 -5.23 9.77
CA THR A 47 6.53 -4.15 9.93
C THR A 47 5.89 -2.76 10.07
N LEU A 48 4.77 -2.50 9.39
CA LEU A 48 4.08 -1.22 9.49
C LEU A 48 3.52 -0.91 10.89
N PRO A 49 3.03 -1.87 11.69
CA PRO A 49 2.58 -1.56 13.05
C PRO A 49 3.71 -1.09 13.99
N THR A 50 4.96 -1.46 13.72
CA THR A 50 6.12 -1.03 14.52
C THR A 50 6.72 0.27 13.99
N ILE A 51 6.98 0.35 12.68
CA ILE A 51 7.66 1.50 12.06
C ILE A 51 6.68 2.66 11.80
N GLY A 52 5.44 2.34 11.44
CA GLY A 52 4.44 3.31 10.98
C GLY A 52 4.03 4.33 12.05
N PRO A 53 3.65 3.91 13.27
CA PRO A 53 3.30 4.84 14.35
C PRO A 53 4.47 5.72 14.78
N GLU A 54 5.69 5.18 14.85
CA GLU A 54 6.89 5.95 15.21
C GLU A 54 7.21 7.00 14.15
N ALA A 55 7.12 6.64 12.87
CA ALA A 55 7.30 7.57 11.75
C ALA A 55 6.20 8.63 11.67
N LEU A 56 4.95 8.29 11.99
CA LEU A 56 3.83 9.23 11.98
C LEU A 56 3.79 10.14 13.22
N GLN A 57 4.20 9.64 14.40
CA GLN A 57 4.29 10.43 15.64
C GLN A 57 5.47 11.39 15.63
N SER A 58 6.56 11.04 14.95
CA SER A 58 7.70 11.96 14.75
C SER A 58 7.40 13.08 13.76
N MET A 59 6.34 12.95 12.95
CA MET A 59 5.85 14.02 12.10
C MET A 59 4.80 14.84 12.87
N ASP A 60 5.08 16.13 13.12
CA ASP A 60 4.10 17.09 13.65
C ASP A 60 2.98 17.36 12.62
N LEU A 61 2.08 16.39 12.45
CA LEU A 61 0.98 16.42 11.49
C LEU A 61 -0.19 17.23 12.03
N TRP A 62 -0.81 18.04 11.17
CA TRP A 62 -1.99 18.80 11.58
C TRP A 62 -3.17 17.86 11.81
N LYS A 63 -3.97 18.16 12.83
CA LYS A 63 -5.23 17.46 13.05
C LYS A 63 -6.15 17.69 11.86
N ILE A 64 -6.53 16.60 11.17
CA ILE A 64 -7.38 16.69 9.98
C ILE A 64 -8.71 17.36 10.33
N GLN A 65 -8.95 18.53 9.73
CA GLN A 65 -10.20 19.26 9.91
C GLN A 65 -11.26 18.81 8.90
N PRO A 66 -12.54 18.71 9.31
CA PRO A 66 -13.61 18.16 8.48
C PRO A 66 -14.13 19.18 7.46
N MET A 67 -13.32 19.47 6.43
CA MET A 67 -13.70 20.31 5.30
C MET A 67 -14.60 19.54 4.31
N LYS A 68 -15.50 20.21 3.57
CA LYS A 68 -16.43 19.55 2.62
C LYS A 68 -15.71 18.59 1.65
N ARG A 69 -14.57 19.02 1.08
CA ARG A 69 -13.78 18.21 0.15
C ARG A 69 -13.14 16.98 0.83
N ILE A 70 -12.68 17.12 2.07
CA ILE A 70 -12.11 16.01 2.85
C ILE A 70 -13.20 15.01 3.21
N LYS A 71 -14.37 15.48 3.70
CA LYS A 71 -15.51 14.61 4.03
C LYS A 71 -15.93 13.71 2.86
N PHE A 72 -16.07 14.28 1.66
CA PHE A 72 -16.43 13.49 0.48
C PHE A 72 -15.38 12.43 0.14
N GLN A 73 -14.10 12.77 0.20
CA GLN A 73 -13.01 11.83 -0.06
C GLN A 73 -12.94 10.73 1.01
N THR A 74 -13.18 11.06 2.28
CA THR A 74 -13.24 10.07 3.36
C THR A 74 -14.36 9.06 3.15
N GLU A 75 -15.55 9.49 2.70
CA GLU A 75 -16.64 8.56 2.37
C GLU A 75 -16.29 7.65 1.20
N LEU A 76 -15.63 8.16 0.15
CA LEU A 76 -15.15 7.34 -0.97
C LEU A 76 -14.12 6.30 -0.51
N ILE A 77 -13.15 6.70 0.32
CA ILE A 77 -12.14 5.79 0.87
C ILE A 77 -12.79 4.72 1.74
N ARG A 78 -13.79 5.09 2.56
CA ARG A 78 -14.55 4.15 3.38
C ARG A 78 -15.31 3.14 2.53
N ALA A 79 -15.99 3.58 1.48
CA ALA A 79 -16.67 2.70 0.54
C ALA A 79 -15.69 1.75 -0.15
N TYR A 80 -14.57 2.28 -0.66
CA TYR A 80 -13.49 1.48 -1.26
C TYR A 80 -12.96 0.41 -0.31
N THR A 81 -12.59 0.80 0.93
CA THR A 81 -12.05 -0.11 1.95
C THR A 81 -13.03 -1.23 2.26
N THR A 82 -14.32 -0.90 2.38
CA THR A 82 -15.39 -1.86 2.66
C THR A 82 -15.56 -2.85 1.50
N ILE A 83 -15.71 -2.34 0.28
CA ILE A 83 -15.87 -3.16 -0.93
C ILE A 83 -14.65 -4.05 -1.15
N ASN A 84 -13.44 -3.50 -1.05
CA ASN A 84 -12.18 -4.21 -1.23
C ASN A 84 -12.05 -5.37 -0.22
N THR A 85 -12.41 -5.14 1.04
CA THR A 85 -12.37 -6.18 2.08
C THR A 85 -13.39 -7.28 1.82
N VAL A 86 -14.63 -6.93 1.44
CA VAL A 86 -15.67 -7.92 1.12
C VAL A 86 -15.29 -8.77 -0.09
N ILE A 87 -14.83 -8.15 -1.18
CA ILE A 87 -14.38 -8.86 -2.38
C ILE A 87 -13.21 -9.80 -2.04
N SER A 88 -12.25 -9.34 -1.23
CA SER A 88 -11.11 -10.15 -0.85
C SER A 88 -11.51 -11.37 -0.02
N LEU A 89 -12.44 -11.22 0.93
CA LEU A 89 -12.99 -12.34 1.70
C LEU A 89 -13.70 -13.36 0.81
N ILE A 90 -14.54 -12.90 -0.12
CA ILE A 90 -15.21 -13.78 -1.10
C ILE A 90 -14.16 -14.52 -1.94
N ALA A 91 -13.13 -13.82 -2.42
CA ALA A 91 -12.05 -14.43 -3.20
C ALA A 91 -11.25 -15.46 -2.37
N GLY A 92 -10.94 -15.15 -1.11
CA GLY A 92 -10.27 -16.07 -0.19
C GLY A 92 -11.05 -17.36 0.01
N LEU A 93 -12.36 -17.25 0.27
CA LEU A 93 -13.26 -18.38 0.40
C LEU A 93 -13.39 -19.18 -0.91
N ALA A 94 -13.47 -18.49 -2.05
CA ALA A 94 -13.49 -19.13 -3.36
C ALA A 94 -12.21 -19.96 -3.60
N HIS A 95 -11.04 -19.46 -3.19
CA HIS A 95 -9.76 -20.14 -3.34
C HIS A 95 -9.59 -21.37 -2.43
N THR A 96 -10.33 -21.46 -1.32
CA THR A 96 -10.36 -22.68 -0.49
C THR A 96 -11.07 -23.85 -1.18
N PHE A 97 -11.98 -23.59 -2.12
CA PHE A 97 -12.69 -24.68 -2.80
C PHE A 97 -11.78 -25.44 -3.79
N PRO A 98 -11.89 -26.77 -3.87
CA PRO A 98 -11.08 -27.56 -4.77
C PRO A 98 -11.43 -27.28 -6.24
N SER A 99 -10.46 -26.76 -7.00
CA SER A 99 -10.55 -26.61 -8.46
C SER A 99 -9.79 -27.73 -9.16
N LYS A 100 -10.40 -28.34 -10.18
CA LYS A 100 -9.80 -29.40 -11.01
C LYS A 100 -8.54 -28.94 -11.76
N ASN A 101 -8.39 -27.63 -11.99
CA ASN A 101 -7.26 -27.05 -12.72
C ASN A 101 -6.22 -26.37 -11.81
N ALA A 102 -6.36 -26.48 -10.48
CA ALA A 102 -5.49 -25.79 -9.54
C ALA A 102 -4.01 -26.12 -9.72
N GLU A 103 -3.67 -27.37 -10.07
CA GLU A 103 -2.29 -27.83 -10.29
C GLU A 103 -1.63 -27.22 -11.54
N LYS A 104 -2.43 -26.76 -12.51
CA LYS A 104 -1.92 -26.12 -13.74
C LYS A 104 -1.56 -24.65 -13.53
N ILE A 105 -2.10 -24.04 -12.48
CA ILE A 105 -2.01 -22.60 -12.21
C ILE A 105 -1.12 -22.34 -10.99
N CYS A 106 -1.17 -23.20 -9.97
CA CYS A 106 -0.43 -23.04 -8.73
C CYS A 106 0.68 -24.08 -8.62
N TYR A 107 1.92 -23.59 -8.67
CA TYR A 107 3.14 -24.40 -8.65
C TYR A 107 3.29 -25.25 -7.38
N VAL A 108 2.75 -24.77 -6.26
CA VAL A 108 2.83 -25.43 -4.94
C VAL A 108 2.23 -26.84 -4.98
N TYR A 109 1.06 -26.99 -5.61
CA TYR A 109 0.39 -28.30 -5.67
C TYR A 109 1.20 -29.32 -6.49
N ARG A 110 1.89 -28.85 -7.54
CA ARG A 110 2.78 -29.69 -8.35
C ARG A 110 3.98 -30.18 -7.53
N ILE A 111 4.60 -29.30 -6.75
CA ILE A 111 5.77 -29.65 -5.92
C ILE A 111 5.40 -30.61 -4.79
N ILE A 112 4.29 -30.37 -4.10
CA ILE A 112 3.79 -31.29 -3.08
C ILE A 112 3.56 -32.68 -3.67
N GLY A 113 2.96 -32.76 -4.87
CA GLY A 113 2.73 -34.03 -5.55
C GLY A 113 4.00 -34.78 -5.95
N ILE A 114 5.09 -34.07 -6.27
CA ILE A 114 6.36 -34.68 -6.67
C ILE A 114 7.17 -35.14 -5.46
N TYR A 115 7.34 -34.28 -4.45
CA TYR A 115 8.30 -34.51 -3.37
C TYR A 115 7.69 -35.14 -2.12
N VAL A 116 6.39 -34.94 -1.87
CA VAL A 116 5.73 -35.44 -0.66
C VAL A 116 4.36 -36.07 -0.99
N PRO A 117 4.31 -37.05 -1.91
CA PRO A 117 3.04 -37.59 -2.42
C PRO A 117 2.17 -38.22 -1.33
N LYS A 118 2.78 -38.80 -0.29
CA LYS A 118 2.08 -39.42 0.85
C LYS A 118 1.25 -38.43 1.67
N TRP A 119 1.68 -37.17 1.75
CA TRP A 119 1.02 -36.11 2.53
C TRP A 119 0.36 -35.06 1.63
N LYS A 120 0.11 -35.42 0.36
CA LYS A 120 -0.36 -34.46 -0.65
C LYS A 120 -1.66 -33.81 -0.21
N THR A 121 -2.61 -34.59 0.26
CA THR A 121 -3.96 -34.12 0.60
C THR A 121 -3.91 -33.12 1.75
N GLU A 122 -3.21 -33.47 2.83
CA GLU A 122 -3.08 -32.68 4.06
C GLU A 122 -2.35 -31.36 3.77
N LEU A 123 -1.21 -31.42 3.09
CA LEU A 123 -0.43 -30.23 2.75
C LEU A 123 -1.16 -29.31 1.78
N CYS A 124 -1.89 -29.86 0.79
CA CYS A 124 -2.73 -29.06 -0.09
C CYS A 124 -3.86 -28.36 0.67
N TRP A 125 -4.49 -29.04 1.64
CA TRP A 125 -5.53 -28.45 2.48
C TRP A 125 -5.01 -27.36 3.40
N MET A 126 -3.87 -27.58 4.06
CA MET A 126 -3.20 -26.56 4.87
C MET A 126 -2.83 -25.34 4.02
N TYR A 127 -2.34 -25.57 2.81
CA TYR A 127 -2.04 -24.50 1.87
C TYR A 127 -3.30 -23.72 1.46
N LYS A 128 -4.40 -24.42 1.16
CA LYS A 128 -5.70 -23.80 0.85
C LYS A 128 -6.24 -22.97 2.00
N ALA A 129 -6.20 -23.48 3.23
CA ALA A 129 -6.66 -22.76 4.41
C ALA A 129 -5.89 -21.44 4.62
N SER A 130 -4.62 -21.39 4.20
CA SER A 130 -3.82 -20.17 4.29
C SER A 130 -4.34 -19.01 3.43
N TYR A 131 -5.14 -19.27 2.39
CA TYR A 131 -5.77 -18.21 1.58
C TYR A 131 -6.77 -17.37 2.37
N ILE A 132 -7.36 -17.91 3.45
CA ILE A 132 -8.22 -17.13 4.35
C ILE A 132 -7.41 -16.02 5.03
N VAL A 133 -6.18 -16.34 5.46
CA VAL A 133 -5.26 -15.35 6.03
C VAL A 133 -4.83 -14.34 4.96
N MET A 134 -4.57 -14.79 3.73
CA MET A 134 -4.24 -13.88 2.60
C MET A 134 -5.38 -12.90 2.32
N ALA A 135 -6.63 -13.35 2.39
CA ALA A 135 -7.82 -12.54 2.17
C ALA A 135 -8.01 -11.41 3.19
N LEU A 136 -7.26 -11.44 4.30
CA LEU A 136 -7.21 -10.35 5.27
C LEU A 136 -5.95 -9.49 5.08
N ALA A 137 -4.79 -10.13 4.89
CA ALA A 137 -3.50 -9.43 4.81
C ALA A 137 -3.37 -8.56 3.54
N LEU A 138 -3.83 -9.06 2.39
CA LEU A 138 -3.80 -8.35 1.12
C LEU A 138 -4.59 -7.02 1.15
N PRO A 139 -5.91 -7.02 1.48
CA PRO A 139 -6.66 -5.77 1.53
C PRO A 139 -6.17 -4.87 2.65
N ALA A 140 -5.69 -5.40 3.80
CA ALA A 140 -5.11 -4.59 4.86
C ALA A 140 -3.93 -3.74 4.36
N THR A 141 -3.01 -4.34 3.59
CA THR A 141 -1.85 -3.63 3.03
C THR A 141 -2.28 -2.56 2.02
N CYS A 142 -3.21 -2.88 1.12
CA CYS A 142 -3.77 -1.90 0.17
C CYS A 142 -4.45 -0.73 0.90
N ASN A 143 -5.23 -1.03 1.93
CA ASN A 143 -5.95 -0.04 2.71
C ASN A 143 -4.99 0.86 3.51
N GLN A 144 -3.89 0.31 4.04
CA GLN A 144 -2.82 1.08 4.69
C GLN A 144 -2.16 2.07 3.72
N LEU A 145 -1.83 1.64 2.50
CA LEU A 145 -1.28 2.53 1.46
C LEU A 145 -2.25 3.64 1.08
N VAL A 146 -3.52 3.29 0.85
CA VAL A 146 -4.58 4.26 0.53
C VAL A 146 -4.77 5.25 1.69
N TYR A 147 -4.76 4.78 2.92
CA TYR A 147 -4.83 5.62 4.11
C TYR A 147 -3.66 6.60 4.17
N GLY A 148 -2.42 6.13 4.06
CA GLY A 148 -1.22 6.97 4.09
C GLY A 148 -1.22 8.03 2.98
N ALA A 149 -1.48 7.62 1.73
CA ALA A 149 -1.56 8.53 0.59
C ALA A 149 -2.67 9.59 0.76
N SER A 150 -3.83 9.17 1.26
CA SER A 150 -4.96 10.08 1.51
C SER A 150 -4.66 11.04 2.66
N HIS A 151 -3.98 10.57 3.71
CA HIS A 151 -3.57 11.40 4.83
C HIS A 151 -2.62 12.52 4.36
N ILE A 152 -1.58 12.17 3.59
CA ILE A 152 -0.66 13.16 2.98
C ILE A 152 -1.45 14.16 2.11
N ARG A 153 -2.36 13.66 1.27
CA ARG A 153 -3.20 14.51 0.43
C ARG A 153 -4.06 15.49 1.24
N PHE A 154 -4.62 15.06 2.38
CA PHE A 154 -5.41 15.92 3.26
C PHE A 154 -4.54 16.96 3.97
N GLN A 155 -3.32 16.61 4.38
CA GLN A 155 -2.35 17.60 4.91
C GLN A 155 -2.06 18.68 3.88
N ILE A 156 -1.86 18.32 2.60
CA ILE A 156 -1.65 19.28 1.51
C ILE A 156 -2.88 20.19 1.33
N TYR A 157 -4.10 19.65 1.37
CA TYR A 157 -5.31 20.47 1.27
C TYR A 157 -5.44 21.48 2.41
N MET A 158 -5.17 21.08 3.64
CA MET A 158 -5.21 22.00 4.78
C MET A 158 -4.11 23.06 4.68
N LEU A 159 -2.90 22.69 4.23
CA LEU A 159 -1.81 23.64 4.01
C LEU A 159 -2.20 24.71 2.98
N LEU A 160 -2.76 24.30 1.84
CA LEU A 160 -3.21 25.23 0.80
C LEU A 160 -4.32 26.16 1.29
N ASP A 161 -5.27 25.65 2.08
CA ASP A 161 -6.36 26.47 2.63
C ASP A 161 -5.87 27.43 3.72
N SER A 162 -4.88 27.02 4.53
CA SER A 162 -4.23 27.89 5.50
C SER A 162 -3.45 29.01 4.83
N ILE A 163 -2.70 28.71 3.75
CA ILE A 163 -2.01 29.74 2.96
C ILE A 163 -3.02 30.72 2.37
N LYS A 164 -4.10 30.22 1.75
CA LYS A 164 -5.13 31.07 1.15
C LYS A 164 -5.83 31.95 2.17
N SER A 165 -6.23 31.40 3.31
CA SER A 165 -6.95 32.15 4.35
C SER A 165 -6.09 33.19 5.05
N ASN A 166 -4.80 32.92 5.26
CA ASN A 166 -3.86 33.89 5.81
C ASN A 166 -3.55 35.02 4.81
N LEU A 167 -3.35 34.69 3.53
CA LEU A 167 -3.14 35.70 2.48
C LEU A 167 -4.37 36.62 2.34
N VAL A 168 -5.59 36.07 2.38
CA VAL A 168 -6.82 36.87 2.27
C VAL A 168 -7.08 37.72 3.52
N LYS A 169 -6.74 37.24 4.72
CA LYS A 169 -6.94 37.97 5.99
C LYS A 169 -5.96 39.11 6.21
N GLU A 170 -4.69 38.93 5.83
CA GLU A 170 -3.67 39.96 6.06
C GLU A 170 -3.73 41.07 4.99
N PHE A 171 -4.28 40.80 3.81
CA PHE A 171 -3.99 41.66 2.67
C PHE A 171 -5.21 42.27 1.94
N GLY A 172 -6.40 41.66 1.89
CA GLY A 172 -7.53 42.28 1.15
C GLY A 172 -7.20 42.57 -0.34
N ASP A 173 -8.10 43.26 -1.05
CA ASP A 173 -8.14 43.33 -2.54
C ASP A 173 -6.77 43.46 -3.27
N ASP A 174 -6.56 42.50 -4.18
CA ASP A 174 -5.30 41.96 -4.73
C ASP A 174 -4.36 42.91 -5.52
N LEU A 175 -4.65 44.20 -5.68
CA LEU A 175 -3.90 45.05 -6.63
C LEU A 175 -2.86 46.01 -6.00
N LYS A 176 -2.92 46.29 -4.70
CA LYS A 176 -1.93 47.17 -4.03
C LYS A 176 -0.74 46.42 -3.43
N LEU A 177 -0.85 45.10 -3.27
CA LEU A 177 0.04 44.30 -2.43
C LEU A 177 1.23 43.68 -3.13
N SER A 178 1.13 43.43 -4.43
CA SER A 178 2.26 42.94 -5.22
C SER A 178 3.51 43.82 -5.11
N ASN A 179 3.35 45.12 -4.80
CA ASN A 179 4.45 46.08 -4.64
C ASN A 179 4.82 46.42 -3.19
N ASP A 180 4.16 45.83 -2.20
CA ASP A 180 4.48 46.08 -0.79
C ASP A 180 5.70 45.24 -0.38
N LYS A 181 6.78 45.92 0.03
CA LYS A 181 8.05 45.29 0.39
C LYS A 181 7.92 44.43 1.64
N ASP A 182 7.11 44.83 2.61
CA ASP A 182 6.95 44.09 3.87
C ASP A 182 6.16 42.80 3.61
N PHE A 183 5.15 42.87 2.72
CA PHE A 183 4.43 41.68 2.24
C PHE A 183 5.32 40.71 1.46
N GLN A 184 6.15 41.23 0.55
CA GLN A 184 7.09 40.39 -0.19
C GLN A 184 8.11 39.73 0.74
N GLU A 185 8.58 40.43 1.78
CA GLU A 185 9.52 39.87 2.76
C GLU A 185 8.88 38.78 3.61
N GLU A 186 7.62 38.95 4.01
CA GLU A 186 6.88 37.98 4.81
C GLU A 186 6.49 36.73 4.01
N ILE A 187 6.04 36.91 2.75
CA ILE A 187 5.85 35.79 1.81
C ILE A 187 7.17 35.07 1.59
N THR A 188 8.27 35.81 1.38
CA THR A 188 9.58 35.20 1.17
C THR A 188 10.00 34.39 2.39
N LYS A 189 9.77 34.87 3.62
CA LYS A 189 10.00 34.08 4.85
C LYS A 189 9.10 32.84 4.94
N LYS A 190 7.81 32.94 4.61
CA LYS A 190 6.86 31.81 4.64
C LYS A 190 7.13 30.78 3.53
N ILE A 191 7.59 31.22 2.36
CA ILE A 191 8.06 30.36 1.26
C ILE A 191 9.37 29.69 1.66
N ILE A 192 10.36 30.42 2.20
CA ILE A 192 11.61 29.84 2.71
C ILE A 192 11.33 28.81 3.82
N PHE A 193 10.37 29.07 4.71
CA PHE A 193 9.95 28.08 5.71
C PHE A 193 9.34 26.83 5.06
N SER A 194 8.47 27.01 4.07
CA SER A 194 7.85 25.91 3.33
C SER A 194 8.87 25.12 2.50
N ASP A 195 9.84 25.80 1.90
CA ASP A 195 10.95 25.23 1.13
C ASP A 195 11.94 24.49 2.04
N ASN A 196 12.27 25.04 3.20
CA ASN A 196 13.04 24.32 4.23
C ASN A 196 12.32 23.07 4.73
N ARG A 197 10.99 23.13 4.87
CA ARG A 197 10.17 21.97 5.25
C ARG A 197 10.14 20.92 4.12
N PHE A 198 10.02 21.34 2.86
CA PHE A 198 10.13 20.45 1.70
C PHE A 198 11.54 19.87 1.53
N SER A 199 12.59 20.63 1.80
CA SER A 199 13.98 20.15 1.76
C SER A 199 14.27 19.18 2.90
N MET A 200 13.67 19.36 4.08
CA MET A 200 13.70 18.36 5.16
C MET A 200 13.01 17.07 4.74
N ILE A 201 11.80 17.15 4.16
CA ILE A 201 11.09 15.98 3.63
C ILE A 201 11.95 15.27 2.56
N HIS A 202 12.58 16.03 1.67
CA HIS A 202 13.41 15.49 0.60
C HIS A 202 14.72 14.86 1.12
N LYS A 203 15.42 15.51 2.07
CA LYS A 203 16.61 14.94 2.73
C LYS A 203 16.28 13.67 3.50
N TYR A 204 15.13 13.62 4.17
CA TYR A 204 14.71 12.45 4.94
C TYR A 204 14.32 11.25 4.04
N LEU A 205 13.84 11.53 2.82
CA LEU A 205 13.56 10.52 1.78
C LEU A 205 14.83 10.05 1.02
N MET A 206 15.95 10.78 1.12
CA MET A 206 17.22 10.44 0.45
C MET A 206 18.26 9.83 1.39
N ASN A 207 18.10 9.98 2.71
CA ASN A 207 18.99 9.44 3.75
C ASN A 207 18.44 8.19 4.46
N ASN A 208 17.23 7.74 4.12
CA ASN A 208 16.68 6.42 4.46
C ASN A 208 16.43 5.64 3.17
#